data_AF-A0A2V7EF95-F1
#
_entry.id   AF-A0A2V7EF95-F1
#
_cell.length_a   1.000
_cell.length_b   1.000
_cell.length_c   1.000
_cell.angle_alpha   90.00
_cell.angle_beta   90.00
_cell.angle_gamma   90.00
#
_symmetry.space_group_name_H-M   'P 1'
#
loop_
_entity.id
_entity.type
_entity.pdbx_description
1 polymer ?
#
loop_
_entity_poly.entity_id
_entity_poly.type
_entity_poly.pdbx_seq_one_letter_code
_entity_poly.pdbx_strand_id
1 'polypeptide(L)'
;MKQPLTSAQILTLVREIAPANEPHSLDAAGGVRFEYSCADGTFEVSLTQNGKIAARIQPKIVAQSSPKPKTPNEQAAAPKVATQPAAAPTAARQPAPRVEAPRTETPIATAVGVSNTGNRTLDKIENLLRTLVANRASDLHLRAGSPPMLRANGEIAAIPNESVVTSGEIDAMLQALMLEHNRNEFKQINDTDFAHEIAGVARFRGNALRDRKGTGAVFRAIPAAVVTVEQMGISQEVQRLCHLTKGLVLVTGPTGSGKSTTLCALIDLINRTRTDHVITIEDPIEFVHESKKCLITQRHVGVHTSSFKHALRAALREDPDIVLVGELRDLETVSMAIETAETGHLVFGTVHTSTAVSTVDRVIDQFPPDRQAQIRVMLSESLKGVISQVLCKKIGGGRVAAREIMLSTPSVSNLIREGKTFQLPSVLQTSRRLGMVTMNDALIELVDSKQVEPQEAYLKATDKVGILNMLKQRGKDVSFADPDDARAAGASNEAPAKPAGRAGASR
;
A
#
# COMPACT_ATOMS: atom_id res chain seq x y z
N MET A 1 -19.38 26.78 -30.51
CA MET A 1 -18.47 27.91 -30.21
C MET A 1 -17.94 27.70 -28.79
N LYS A 2 -16.62 27.57 -28.60
CA LYS A 2 -16.03 27.43 -27.26
C LYS A 2 -16.13 28.78 -26.52
N GLN A 3 -16.65 28.77 -25.30
CA GLN A 3 -16.70 29.99 -24.49
C GLN A 3 -15.26 30.47 -24.21
N PRO A 4 -14.98 31.79 -24.30
CA PRO A 4 -13.67 32.33 -23.98
C PRO A 4 -13.38 32.15 -22.48
N LEU A 5 -12.14 31.79 -22.15
CA LEU A 5 -11.69 31.64 -20.77
C LEU A 5 -11.75 32.98 -20.03
N THR A 6 -12.14 32.93 -18.76
CA THR A 6 -12.13 34.10 -17.88
C THR A 6 -10.70 34.46 -17.47
N SER A 7 -10.47 35.72 -17.08
CA SER A 7 -9.15 36.17 -16.59
C SER A 7 -8.63 35.33 -15.42
N ALA A 8 -9.53 34.86 -14.53
CA ALA A 8 -9.16 33.99 -13.41
C ALA A 8 -8.69 32.61 -13.88
N GLN A 9 -9.35 32.01 -14.86
CA GLN A 9 -8.95 30.73 -15.44
C GLN A 9 -7.61 30.84 -16.18
N ILE A 10 -7.37 31.94 -16.89
CA ILE A 10 -6.11 32.18 -17.58
C ILE A 10 -4.95 32.29 -16.56
N LEU A 11 -5.16 33.02 -15.45
CA LEU A 11 -4.15 33.13 -14.40
C LEU A 11 -3.85 31.80 -13.71
N THR A 12 -4.87 30.99 -13.42
CA THR A 12 -4.68 29.66 -12.81
C THR A 12 -3.85 28.74 -13.71
N LEU A 13 -4.21 28.67 -15.01
CA LEU A 13 -3.50 27.82 -15.97
C LEU A 13 -2.05 28.25 -16.18
N VAL A 14 -1.79 29.56 -16.20
CA VAL A 14 -0.43 30.09 -16.34
C VAL A 14 0.41 29.83 -15.08
N ARG A 15 -0.17 29.94 -13.88
CA ARG A 15 0.54 29.68 -12.62
C ARG A 15 1.01 28.24 -12.50
N GLU A 16 0.27 27.30 -13.06
CA GLU A 16 0.61 25.87 -13.03
C GLU A 16 1.89 25.55 -13.81
N ILE A 17 2.22 26.37 -14.82
CA ILE A 17 3.40 26.17 -15.69
C ILE A 17 4.54 27.17 -15.42
N ALA A 18 4.34 28.14 -14.52
CA ALA A 18 5.33 29.15 -14.21
C ALA A 18 6.43 28.60 -13.28
N PRO A 19 7.72 28.91 -13.51
CA PRO A 19 8.81 28.49 -12.62
C PRO A 19 8.66 29.07 -11.21
N ALA A 20 9.07 28.29 -10.19
CA ALA A 20 8.87 28.61 -8.77
C ALA A 20 9.58 29.90 -8.27
N ASN A 21 10.41 30.53 -9.11
CA ASN A 21 11.24 31.69 -8.74
C ASN A 21 10.77 33.03 -9.35
N GLU A 22 9.64 33.07 -10.06
CA GLU A 22 9.10 34.34 -10.60
C GLU A 22 7.98 34.94 -9.71
N PRO A 23 7.92 36.28 -9.55
CA PRO A 23 6.95 36.93 -8.69
C PRO A 23 5.50 36.64 -9.16
N HIS A 24 4.69 36.09 -8.25
CA HIS A 24 3.30 35.69 -8.52
C HIS A 24 2.29 36.86 -8.54
N SER A 25 2.77 38.12 -8.50
CA SER A 25 1.95 39.34 -8.62
C SER A 25 2.22 40.06 -9.94
N LEU A 26 1.14 40.44 -10.64
CA LEU A 26 1.18 41.36 -11.77
C LEU A 26 1.22 42.79 -11.19
N ASP A 27 2.40 43.39 -11.12
CA ASP A 27 2.51 44.80 -10.73
C ASP A 27 2.14 45.72 -11.90
N ALA A 28 1.61 46.90 -11.57
CA ALA A 28 0.82 47.79 -12.43
C ALA A 28 1.51 48.41 -13.68
N ALA A 29 2.63 47.86 -14.17
CA ALA A 29 3.35 48.45 -15.31
C ALA A 29 4.09 47.48 -16.26
N GLY A 30 4.02 46.15 -16.16
CA GLY A 30 4.77 45.30 -17.10
C GLY A 30 4.34 43.84 -17.12
N GLY A 31 4.00 43.34 -18.31
CA GLY A 31 3.64 41.93 -18.54
C GLY A 31 4.76 40.95 -18.17
N VAL A 32 4.39 39.77 -17.70
CA VAL A 32 5.31 38.68 -17.32
C VAL A 32 5.63 37.83 -18.54
N ARG A 33 6.92 37.45 -18.72
CA ARG A 33 7.36 36.49 -19.74
C ARG A 33 8.28 35.44 -19.14
N PHE A 34 7.98 34.17 -19.40
CA PHE A 34 8.81 33.05 -18.97
C PHE A 34 8.83 31.94 -20.02
N GLU A 35 9.84 31.06 -19.90
CA GLU A 35 9.98 29.89 -20.77
C GLU A 35 9.40 28.65 -20.11
N TYR A 36 8.62 27.90 -20.87
CA TYR A 36 8.05 26.62 -20.45
C TYR A 36 8.53 25.52 -21.40
N SER A 37 9.16 24.48 -20.86
CA SER A 37 9.64 23.34 -21.62
C SER A 37 8.83 22.09 -21.26
N CYS A 38 8.28 21.44 -22.27
CA CYS A 38 7.59 20.15 -22.14
C CYS A 38 8.13 19.15 -23.19
N ALA A 39 7.54 17.95 -23.23
CA ALA A 39 7.95 16.90 -24.16
C ALA A 39 7.85 17.32 -25.65
N ASP A 40 6.98 18.28 -25.97
CA ASP A 40 6.72 18.75 -27.34
C ASP A 40 7.56 19.96 -27.77
N GLY A 41 8.46 20.46 -26.89
CA GLY A 41 9.38 21.57 -27.17
C GLY A 41 9.38 22.67 -26.12
N THR A 42 10.13 23.74 -26.40
CA THR A 42 10.22 24.93 -25.54
C THR A 42 9.34 26.05 -26.10
N PHE A 43 8.52 26.64 -25.24
CA PHE A 43 7.57 27.69 -25.57
C PHE A 43 7.86 28.94 -24.74
N GLU A 44 7.73 30.10 -25.35
CA GLU A 44 7.70 31.38 -24.65
C GLU A 44 6.25 31.72 -24.29
N VAL A 45 6.00 31.97 -23.01
CA VAL A 45 4.68 32.34 -22.48
C VAL A 45 4.75 33.80 -22.03
N SER A 46 3.84 34.62 -22.55
CA SER A 46 3.74 36.04 -22.20
C SER A 46 2.34 36.42 -21.73
N LEU A 47 2.25 37.20 -20.66
CA LEU A 47 0.99 37.73 -20.14
C LEU A 47 0.94 39.24 -20.34
N THR A 48 -0.20 39.71 -20.83
CA THR A 48 -0.46 41.15 -21.03
C THR A 48 -1.77 41.53 -20.35
N GLN A 49 -1.82 42.74 -19.79
CA GLN A 49 -3.00 43.30 -19.13
C GLN A 49 -3.37 44.65 -19.74
N ASN A 50 -4.29 44.64 -20.70
CA ASN A 50 -4.89 45.83 -21.30
C ASN A 50 -6.43 45.74 -21.14
N GLY A 51 -6.94 45.99 -19.94
CA GLY A 51 -8.36 45.87 -19.59
C GLY A 51 -8.90 44.44 -19.42
N LYS A 52 -8.29 43.44 -20.07
CA LYS A 52 -8.48 42.00 -19.82
C LYS A 52 -7.12 41.28 -19.86
N ILE A 53 -7.02 40.14 -19.17
CA ILE A 53 -5.80 39.33 -19.14
C ILE A 53 -5.78 38.43 -20.37
N ALA A 54 -4.70 38.50 -21.13
CA ALA A 54 -4.44 37.60 -22.25
C ALA A 54 -3.06 36.96 -22.10
N ALA A 55 -3.01 35.64 -22.29
CA ALA A 55 -1.78 34.87 -22.36
C ALA A 55 -1.50 34.48 -23.83
N ARG A 56 -0.26 34.66 -24.28
CA ARG A 56 0.21 34.26 -25.61
C ARG A 56 1.34 33.26 -25.45
N ILE A 57 1.20 32.10 -26.09
CA ILE A 57 2.17 31.01 -26.08
C ILE A 57 2.72 30.86 -27.49
N GLN A 58 4.04 30.93 -27.66
CA GLN A 58 4.69 30.78 -28.96
C GLN A 58 5.84 29.77 -28.87
N PRO A 59 5.96 28.84 -29.84
CA PRO A 59 7.09 27.92 -29.88
C PRO A 59 8.39 28.69 -30.14
N LYS A 60 9.42 28.39 -29.36
CA LYS A 60 10.75 28.99 -29.49
C LYS A 60 11.56 28.14 -30.48
N ILE A 61 11.64 28.58 -31.73
CA ILE A 61 12.42 27.89 -32.76
C ILE A 61 13.91 28.13 -32.47
N VAL A 62 14.61 27.10 -32.00
CA VAL A 62 16.07 27.11 -31.89
C VAL A 62 16.63 26.98 -33.32
N ALA A 63 17.22 28.05 -33.84
CA ALA A 63 17.97 27.98 -35.09
C ALA A 63 19.19 27.06 -34.89
N GLN A 64 19.10 25.84 -35.42
CA GLN A 64 20.25 24.96 -35.53
C GLN A 64 21.22 25.57 -36.55
N SER A 65 22.42 25.94 -36.11
CA SER A 65 23.52 26.36 -36.97
C SER A 65 24.03 25.16 -37.77
N SER A 66 23.67 25.08 -39.04
CA SER A 66 24.22 24.13 -40.01
C SER A 66 25.71 24.42 -40.28
N PRO A 67 26.59 23.41 -40.39
CA PRO A 67 27.96 23.62 -40.82
C PRO A 67 28.00 23.95 -42.33
N LYS A 68 28.72 25.03 -42.69
CA LYS A 68 28.95 25.48 -44.07
C LYS A 68 29.84 24.48 -44.86
N PRO A 69 29.69 24.41 -46.20
CA PRO A 69 30.21 23.32 -47.03
C PRO A 69 31.69 23.50 -47.39
N LYS A 70 32.42 22.39 -47.53
CA LYS A 70 33.70 22.32 -48.25
C LYS A 70 33.46 21.84 -49.69
N THR A 71 34.17 22.47 -50.61
CA THR A 71 34.16 22.32 -52.07
C THR A 71 34.66 20.94 -52.56
N PRO A 72 34.40 20.60 -53.83
CA PRO A 72 34.52 19.24 -54.35
C PRO A 72 35.91 18.99 -54.97
N ASN A 73 36.53 17.85 -54.67
CA ASN A 73 37.25 17.09 -55.70
C ASN A 73 37.61 15.65 -55.28
N GLU A 74 37.64 14.82 -56.31
CA GLU A 74 38.42 13.57 -56.45
C GLU A 74 37.99 12.30 -55.69
N GLN A 75 37.24 11.49 -56.44
CA GLN A 75 37.65 10.17 -56.93
C GLN A 75 37.99 9.05 -55.91
N ALA A 76 37.25 7.96 -56.16
CA ALA A 76 37.72 6.58 -56.24
C ALA A 76 37.52 5.65 -55.03
N ALA A 77 36.68 4.65 -55.32
CA ALA A 77 36.88 3.23 -55.06
C ALA A 77 36.63 2.68 -53.63
N ALA A 78 35.52 1.96 -53.51
CA ALA A 78 35.43 0.69 -52.76
C ALA A 78 36.50 -0.31 -53.28
N PRO A 79 36.86 -1.45 -52.61
CA PRO A 79 35.95 -2.25 -51.77
C PRO A 79 36.58 -3.15 -50.64
N LYS A 80 35.67 -3.87 -49.96
CA LYS A 80 35.72 -5.28 -49.48
C LYS A 80 36.69 -5.74 -48.35
N VAL A 81 36.05 -6.15 -47.25
CA VAL A 81 36.02 -7.51 -46.63
C VAL A 81 37.20 -8.46 -46.91
N ALA A 82 37.86 -8.94 -45.85
CA ALA A 82 38.20 -10.37 -45.65
C ALA A 82 38.76 -10.65 -44.23
N THR A 83 38.69 -11.92 -43.87
CA THR A 83 38.74 -12.64 -42.59
C THR A 83 40.13 -13.13 -42.13
N GLN A 84 40.35 -13.14 -40.79
CA GLN A 84 41.09 -14.12 -39.91
C GLN A 84 42.58 -14.49 -40.22
N PRO A 85 43.37 -15.21 -39.37
CA PRO A 85 43.20 -15.71 -37.98
C PRO A 85 44.43 -15.54 -37.01
N ALA A 86 44.22 -15.91 -35.73
CA ALA A 86 45.12 -16.53 -34.72
C ALA A 86 46.59 -16.08 -34.48
N ALA A 87 46.93 -15.78 -33.21
CA ALA A 87 47.93 -16.49 -32.37
C ALA A 87 48.29 -15.69 -31.09
N ALA A 88 48.45 -16.39 -29.96
CA ALA A 88 48.94 -15.86 -28.69
C ALA A 88 50.48 -15.61 -28.72
N PRO A 89 50.99 -14.76 -27.82
CA PRO A 89 51.96 -15.32 -26.87
C PRO A 89 51.78 -14.84 -25.41
N THR A 90 52.28 -15.70 -24.55
CA THR A 90 52.40 -15.64 -23.09
C THR A 90 53.31 -14.49 -22.62
N ALA A 91 52.91 -13.76 -21.57
CA ALA A 91 53.84 -13.01 -20.72
C ALA A 91 53.32 -12.88 -19.28
N ALA A 92 54.28 -12.95 -18.35
CA ALA A 92 54.18 -13.14 -16.92
C ALA A 92 53.24 -12.20 -16.13
N ARG A 93 52.61 -12.80 -15.12
CA ARG A 93 51.97 -12.14 -13.97
C ARG A 93 52.96 -11.23 -13.23
N GLN A 94 52.57 -9.96 -13.04
CA GLN A 94 52.99 -9.14 -11.91
C GLN A 94 51.82 -9.02 -10.92
N PRO A 95 52.05 -9.02 -9.60
CA PRO A 95 50.97 -8.96 -8.63
C PRO A 95 50.37 -7.55 -8.59
N ALA A 96 49.04 -7.47 -8.68
CA ALA A 96 48.30 -6.25 -8.46
C ALA A 96 48.49 -5.74 -7.02
N PRO A 97 48.52 -4.42 -6.79
CA PRO A 97 48.60 -3.86 -5.46
C PRO A 97 47.34 -4.22 -4.66
N ARG A 98 47.58 -4.56 -3.39
CA ARG A 98 46.56 -4.90 -2.40
C ARG A 98 45.66 -3.68 -2.19
N VAL A 99 44.43 -3.73 -2.69
CA VAL A 99 43.40 -2.72 -2.37
C VAL A 99 42.99 -2.95 -0.92
N GLU A 100 43.37 -2.01 -0.04
CA GLU A 100 42.85 -1.94 1.33
C GLU A 100 41.33 -1.80 1.30
N ALA A 101 40.66 -2.51 2.22
CA ALA A 101 39.23 -2.40 2.45
C ALA A 101 38.82 -0.93 2.71
N PRO A 102 37.62 -0.49 2.28
CA PRO A 102 37.17 0.85 2.57
C PRO A 102 37.05 1.02 4.08
N ARG A 103 37.83 1.97 4.61
CA ARG A 103 37.68 2.46 5.98
C ARG A 103 36.30 3.11 6.07
N THR A 104 35.51 2.66 7.01
CA THR A 104 34.24 3.28 7.42
C THR A 104 34.49 4.75 7.73
N GLU A 105 34.03 5.63 6.85
CA GLU A 105 33.96 7.07 7.13
C GLU A 105 32.98 7.28 8.27
N THR A 106 33.51 7.78 9.38
CA THR A 106 32.76 8.27 10.52
C THR A 106 32.04 9.56 10.08
N PRO A 107 30.77 9.79 10.43
CA PRO A 107 30.11 11.04 10.08
C PRO A 107 30.82 12.20 10.77
N ILE A 108 31.16 13.22 9.97
CA ILE A 108 31.67 14.51 10.44
C ILE A 108 30.59 15.12 11.34
N ALA A 109 30.83 15.11 12.65
CA ALA A 109 30.05 15.85 13.62
C ALA A 109 30.28 17.35 13.41
N THR A 110 29.35 18.01 12.72
CA THR A 110 29.18 19.46 12.83
C THR A 110 28.69 19.78 14.23
N ALA A 111 29.61 20.12 15.12
CA ALA A 111 29.31 20.65 16.44
C ALA A 111 28.64 22.03 16.30
N VAL A 112 27.32 22.03 16.21
CA VAL A 112 26.47 23.17 16.57
C VAL A 112 26.00 22.91 18.00
N GLY A 113 26.25 23.84 18.92
CA GLY A 113 26.00 23.66 20.35
C GLY A 113 24.57 23.18 20.66
N VAL A 114 24.44 21.92 21.04
CA VAL A 114 23.17 21.29 21.42
C VAL A 114 22.85 21.70 22.85
N SER A 115 21.68 22.32 23.06
CA SER A 115 21.14 22.60 24.37
C SER A 115 20.85 21.28 25.12
N ASN A 116 21.32 21.18 26.37
CA ASN A 116 21.22 19.99 27.23
C ASN A 116 19.76 19.53 27.51
N THR A 117 18.78 20.36 27.14
CA THR A 117 17.34 20.15 27.31
C THR A 117 16.73 19.29 26.21
N GLY A 118 17.27 19.35 24.98
CA GLY A 118 16.76 18.58 23.83
C GLY A 118 16.94 17.08 24.01
N ASN A 119 18.11 16.66 24.52
CA ASN A 119 18.42 15.25 24.75
C ASN A 119 17.52 14.61 25.82
N ARG A 120 17.30 15.32 26.94
CA ARG A 120 16.44 14.83 28.04
C ARG A 120 14.97 14.64 27.65
N THR A 121 14.49 15.46 26.73
CA THR A 121 13.08 15.40 26.29
C THR A 121 12.86 14.21 25.37
N LEU A 122 13.80 13.98 24.46
CA LEU A 122 13.82 12.79 23.60
C LEU A 122 13.92 11.51 24.44
N ASP A 123 14.85 11.47 25.40
CA ASP A 123 14.99 10.32 26.32
C ASP A 123 13.69 10.02 27.07
N LYS A 124 12.99 11.06 27.57
CA LYS A 124 11.72 10.90 28.30
C LYS A 124 10.66 10.24 27.43
N ILE A 125 10.45 10.71 26.20
CA ILE A 125 9.43 10.12 25.32
C ILE A 125 9.83 8.73 24.82
N GLU A 126 11.11 8.51 24.52
CA GLU A 126 11.59 7.18 24.13
C GLU A 126 11.45 6.16 25.27
N ASN A 127 11.65 6.55 26.53
CA ASN A 127 11.40 5.67 27.67
C ASN A 127 9.92 5.29 27.81
N LEU A 128 8.98 6.21 27.53
CA LEU A 128 7.55 5.88 27.47
C LEU A 128 7.25 4.90 26.33
N LEU A 129 7.87 5.09 25.15
CA LEU A 129 7.73 4.17 24.02
C LEU A 129 8.35 2.79 24.28
N ARG A 130 9.49 2.72 24.99
CA ARG A 130 10.07 1.45 25.47
C ARG A 130 9.14 0.77 26.47
N THR A 131 8.49 1.55 27.34
CA THR A 131 7.50 1.05 28.31
C THR A 131 6.27 0.48 27.62
N LEU A 132 5.79 1.12 26.55
CA LEU A 132 4.74 0.61 25.67
C LEU A 132 5.09 -0.80 25.14
N VAL A 133 6.30 -0.99 24.59
CA VAL A 133 6.76 -2.28 24.08
C VAL A 133 6.94 -3.32 25.19
N ALA A 134 7.57 -2.93 26.31
CA ALA A 134 7.84 -3.83 27.44
C ALA A 134 6.54 -4.40 28.05
N ASN A 135 5.48 -3.59 28.11
CA ASN A 135 4.17 -4.01 28.60
C ASN A 135 3.32 -4.73 27.55
N ARG A 136 3.84 -4.96 26.33
CA ARG A 136 3.10 -5.52 25.18
C ARG A 136 1.76 -4.80 24.94
N ALA A 137 1.72 -3.50 25.23
CA ALA A 137 0.56 -2.67 25.00
C ALA A 137 0.46 -2.31 23.50
N SER A 138 -0.76 -2.10 23.01
CA SER A 138 -1.02 -1.76 21.62
C SER A 138 -0.75 -0.29 21.32
N ASP A 139 -1.11 0.60 22.25
CA ASP A 139 -1.04 2.05 22.04
C ASP A 139 -0.60 2.77 23.33
N LEU A 140 0.20 3.82 23.19
CA LEU A 140 0.52 4.82 24.21
C LEU A 140 -0.28 6.08 23.92
N HIS A 141 -1.01 6.57 24.91
CA HIS A 141 -1.82 7.78 24.85
C HIS A 141 -1.21 8.87 25.74
N LEU A 142 -0.92 10.01 25.14
CA LEU A 142 -0.51 11.23 25.83
C LEU A 142 -1.59 12.29 25.66
N ARG A 143 -2.06 12.84 26.77
CA ARG A 143 -3.08 13.88 26.77
C ARG A 143 -2.82 14.87 27.90
N ALA A 144 -2.85 16.15 27.57
CA ALA A 144 -2.67 17.21 28.55
C ALA A 144 -3.65 17.06 29.75
N GLY A 145 -3.10 17.13 30.96
CA GLY A 145 -3.86 16.99 32.21
C GLY A 145 -4.24 15.55 32.55
N SER A 146 -3.58 14.55 31.98
CA SER A 146 -3.66 13.13 32.36
C SER A 146 -2.24 12.55 32.46
N PRO A 147 -2.00 11.51 33.28
CA PRO A 147 -0.75 10.76 33.17
C PRO A 147 -0.68 10.02 31.82
N PRO A 148 0.50 9.68 31.31
CA PRO A 148 0.66 8.75 30.20
C PRO A 148 -0.14 7.47 30.42
N MET A 149 -0.89 7.04 29.40
CA MET A 149 -1.74 5.86 29.50
C MET A 149 -1.38 4.83 28.43
N LEU A 150 -1.47 3.55 28.76
CA LEU A 150 -1.28 2.45 27.83
C LEU A 150 -2.60 1.75 27.56
N ARG A 151 -2.79 1.32 26.31
CA ARG A 151 -3.84 0.36 25.96
C ARG A 151 -3.24 -1.04 25.91
N ALA A 152 -3.69 -1.94 26.78
CA ALA A 152 -3.32 -3.35 26.74
C ALA A 152 -4.59 -4.21 26.74
N ASN A 153 -4.65 -5.20 25.85
CA ASN A 153 -5.81 -6.11 25.70
C ASN A 153 -7.17 -5.40 25.55
N GLY A 154 -7.17 -4.18 24.99
CA GLY A 154 -8.37 -3.37 24.76
C GLY A 154 -8.68 -2.35 25.87
N GLU A 155 -8.09 -2.48 27.05
CA GLU A 155 -8.30 -1.61 28.20
C GLU A 155 -7.24 -0.52 28.29
N ILE A 156 -7.61 0.69 28.74
CA ILE A 156 -6.69 1.82 28.90
C ILE A 156 -6.40 2.01 30.40
N ALA A 157 -5.13 2.01 30.78
CA ALA A 157 -4.68 2.24 32.15
C ALA A 157 -3.50 3.23 32.20
N ALA A 158 -3.39 3.99 33.29
CA ALA A 158 -2.25 4.89 33.51
C ALA A 158 -0.97 4.08 33.75
N ILE A 159 0.17 4.59 33.28
CA ILE A 159 1.48 4.01 33.60
C ILE A 159 1.77 4.29 35.09
N PRO A 160 2.08 3.26 35.91
CA PRO A 160 2.40 3.46 37.31
C PRO A 160 3.59 4.42 37.49
N ASN A 161 3.50 5.30 38.49
CA ASN A 161 4.52 6.28 38.86
C ASN A 161 4.82 7.37 37.80
N GLU A 162 4.06 7.44 36.72
CA GLU A 162 4.15 8.57 35.79
C GLU A 162 3.26 9.74 36.24
N SER A 163 3.81 10.94 36.15
CA SER A 163 3.11 12.17 36.54
C SER A 163 2.17 12.66 35.44
N VAL A 164 1.20 13.49 35.81
CA VAL A 164 0.34 14.19 34.87
C VAL A 164 1.20 15.02 33.91
N VAL A 165 1.01 14.84 32.60
CA VAL A 165 1.73 15.60 31.58
C VAL A 165 0.97 16.85 31.18
N THR A 166 1.71 17.93 30.99
CA THR A 166 1.18 19.22 30.52
C THR A 166 1.20 19.32 29.00
N SER A 167 0.39 20.23 28.42
CA SER A 167 0.42 20.48 26.97
C SER A 167 1.80 20.90 26.47
N GLY A 168 2.54 21.69 27.25
CA GLY A 168 3.88 22.15 26.88
C GLY A 168 4.92 21.03 26.88
N GLU A 169 4.81 20.07 27.81
CA GLU A 169 5.66 18.88 27.81
C GLU A 169 5.40 17.98 26.61
N ILE A 170 4.12 17.75 26.26
CA ILE A 170 3.76 16.94 25.09
C ILE A 170 4.25 17.64 23.82
N ASP A 171 4.07 18.96 23.69
CA ASP A 171 4.61 19.73 22.56
C ASP A 171 6.13 19.54 22.45
N ALA A 172 6.88 19.65 23.55
CA ALA A 172 8.32 19.46 23.54
C ALA A 172 8.73 18.04 23.11
N MET A 173 8.02 17.01 23.58
CA MET A 173 8.23 15.62 23.16
C MET A 173 7.97 15.43 21.67
N LEU A 174 6.87 15.98 21.16
CA LEU A 174 6.53 15.90 19.74
C LEU A 174 7.52 16.64 18.86
N GLN A 175 7.97 17.83 19.27
CA GLN A 175 9.03 18.57 18.57
C GLN A 175 10.34 17.79 18.53
N ALA A 176 10.64 16.95 19.54
CA ALA A 176 11.84 16.10 19.52
C ALA A 176 11.72 14.91 18.54
N LEU A 177 10.52 14.36 18.36
CA LEU A 177 10.29 13.18 17.50
C LEU A 177 10.00 13.52 16.03
N MET A 178 9.20 14.57 15.79
CA MET A 178 8.72 14.89 14.45
C MET A 178 9.83 15.41 13.55
N LEU A 179 9.77 15.04 12.27
CA LEU A 179 10.52 15.69 11.21
C LEU A 179 9.95 17.09 10.91
N GLU A 180 10.74 17.95 10.26
CA GLU A 180 10.36 19.35 10.03
C GLU A 180 9.01 19.50 9.28
N HIS A 181 8.75 18.65 8.28
CA HIS A 181 7.49 18.69 7.55
C HIS A 181 6.28 18.37 8.46
N ASN A 182 6.36 17.34 9.32
CA ASN A 182 5.30 17.03 10.29
C ASN A 182 5.12 18.17 11.31
N ARG A 183 6.21 18.81 11.75
CA ARG A 183 6.12 19.98 12.65
C ARG A 183 5.37 21.13 11.99
N ASN A 184 5.59 21.35 10.70
CA ASN A 184 4.92 22.41 9.94
C ASN A 184 3.46 22.07 9.68
N GLU A 185 3.16 20.82 9.29
CA GLU A 185 1.79 20.32 9.15
C GLU A 185 1.01 20.45 10.45
N PHE A 186 1.56 19.95 11.57
CA PHE A 186 0.92 20.04 12.88
C PHE A 186 0.62 21.48 13.31
N LYS A 187 1.50 22.42 12.97
CA LYS A 187 1.27 23.86 13.23
C LYS A 187 0.14 24.44 12.38
N GLN A 188 -0.07 23.94 11.16
CA GLN A 188 -1.05 24.47 10.22
C GLN A 188 -2.44 23.85 10.40
N ILE A 189 -2.53 22.53 10.50
CA ILE A 189 -3.81 21.80 10.47
C ILE A 189 -4.21 21.21 11.83
N ASN A 190 -3.33 21.27 12.84
CA ASN A 190 -3.54 20.78 14.21
C ASN A 190 -3.57 19.26 14.39
N ASP A 191 -3.22 18.50 13.36
CA ASP A 191 -2.90 17.07 13.43
C ASP A 191 -1.76 16.73 12.45
N THR A 192 -1.09 15.60 12.68
CA THR A 192 -0.14 15.00 11.73
C THR A 192 0.11 13.54 12.11
N ASP A 193 0.23 12.68 11.10
CA ASP A 193 0.68 11.30 11.24
C ASP A 193 2.19 11.22 10.90
N PHE A 194 2.96 10.50 11.71
CA PHE A 194 4.38 10.30 11.49
C PHE A 194 4.85 8.94 11.99
N ALA A 195 6.06 8.55 11.62
CA ALA A 195 6.72 7.37 12.14
C ALA A 195 7.99 7.77 12.91
N HIS A 196 8.24 7.11 14.03
CA HIS A 196 9.50 7.21 14.79
C HIS A 196 10.09 5.82 14.98
N GLU A 197 11.41 5.69 14.94
CA GLU A 197 12.08 4.42 15.14
C GLU A 197 13.07 4.51 16.29
N ILE A 198 12.98 3.54 17.19
CA ILE A 198 13.98 3.34 18.22
C ILE A 198 14.75 2.07 17.85
N ALA A 199 15.98 2.24 17.38
CA ALA A 199 16.83 1.15 16.92
C ALA A 199 16.92 0.03 17.97
N GLY A 200 16.72 -1.21 17.52
CA GLY A 200 16.73 -2.41 18.38
C GLY A 200 15.52 -2.58 19.31
N VAL A 201 14.53 -1.67 19.27
CA VAL A 201 13.29 -1.78 20.06
C VAL A 201 12.09 -2.04 19.18
N ALA A 202 11.66 -1.02 18.45
CA ALA A 202 10.49 -1.06 17.58
C ALA A 202 10.41 0.22 16.75
N ARG A 203 9.59 0.15 15.70
CA ARG A 203 9.09 1.32 14.98
C ARG A 203 7.74 1.70 15.58
N PHE A 204 7.40 2.98 15.56
CA PHE A 204 6.19 3.52 16.15
C PHE A 204 5.48 4.39 15.13
N ARG A 205 4.17 4.20 14.97
CA ARG A 205 3.32 5.18 14.30
C ARG A 205 2.79 6.15 15.34
N GLY A 206 3.12 7.43 15.20
CA GLY A 206 2.60 8.52 16.01
C GLY A 206 1.52 9.29 15.27
N ASN A 207 0.42 9.58 15.96
CA ASN A 207 -0.52 10.62 15.57
C ASN A 207 -0.45 11.72 16.61
N ALA A 208 -0.11 12.94 16.19
CA ALA A 208 -0.22 14.11 17.03
C ALA A 208 -1.50 14.86 16.73
N LEU A 209 -2.12 15.43 17.77
CA LEU A 209 -3.40 16.11 17.67
C LEU A 209 -3.49 17.26 18.68
N ARG A 210 -4.43 18.18 18.44
CA ARG A 210 -4.88 19.15 19.46
C ARG A 210 -6.30 18.83 19.90
N ASP A 211 -6.52 18.82 21.21
CA ASP A 211 -7.83 18.70 21.84
C ASP A 211 -8.15 19.96 22.68
N ARG A 212 -9.30 19.96 23.36
CA ARG A 212 -9.74 21.07 24.23
C ARG A 212 -8.75 21.39 25.37
N LYS A 213 -7.95 20.42 25.83
CA LYS A 213 -6.96 20.59 26.90
C LYS A 213 -5.56 20.95 26.38
N GLY A 214 -5.35 20.91 25.08
CA GLY A 214 -4.10 21.27 24.42
C GLY A 214 -3.59 20.14 23.54
N THR A 215 -2.27 19.98 23.49
CA THR A 215 -1.62 18.96 22.66
C THR A 215 -1.81 17.56 23.22
N GLY A 216 -2.06 16.61 22.33
CA GLY A 216 -2.08 15.17 22.61
C GLY A 216 -1.32 14.39 21.55
N ALA A 217 -1.05 13.13 21.87
CA ALA A 217 -0.43 12.20 20.94
C ALA A 217 -0.88 10.77 21.22
N VAL A 218 -0.96 9.95 20.17
CA VAL A 218 -1.16 8.50 20.27
C VAL A 218 -0.06 7.82 19.49
N PHE A 219 0.64 6.89 20.14
CA PHE A 219 1.68 6.08 19.50
C PHE A 219 1.28 4.62 19.48
N ARG A 220 1.43 3.97 18.34
CA ARG A 220 1.26 2.53 18.19
C ARG A 220 2.61 1.89 17.92
N ALA A 221 2.95 0.86 18.70
CA ALA A 221 4.13 0.05 18.42
C ALA A 221 3.87 -0.81 17.18
N ILE A 222 4.78 -0.76 16.23
CA ILE A 222 4.79 -1.61 15.05
C ILE A 222 5.82 -2.73 15.29
N PRO A 223 5.40 -4.01 15.27
CA PRO A 223 6.30 -5.12 15.57
C PRO A 223 7.51 -5.14 14.64
N ALA A 224 8.71 -5.31 15.21
CA ALA A 224 9.95 -5.39 14.43
C ALA A 224 10.12 -6.73 13.68
N ALA A 225 9.50 -7.81 14.18
CA ALA A 225 9.69 -9.15 13.62
C ALA A 225 8.66 -9.47 12.53
N VAL A 226 9.14 -9.81 11.34
CA VAL A 226 8.31 -10.35 10.25
C VAL A 226 7.83 -11.76 10.62
N VAL A 227 6.52 -11.97 10.55
CA VAL A 227 5.93 -13.32 10.65
C VAL A 227 5.96 -13.97 9.28
N THR A 228 6.58 -15.14 9.18
CA THR A 228 6.75 -15.85 7.89
C THR A 228 5.43 -16.42 7.35
N VAL A 229 5.39 -16.72 6.05
CA VAL A 229 4.20 -17.32 5.40
C VAL A 229 3.84 -18.68 6.02
N GLU A 230 4.84 -19.45 6.45
CA GLU A 230 4.68 -20.75 7.10
C GLU A 230 4.04 -20.59 8.49
N GLN A 231 4.55 -19.64 9.29
CA GLN A 231 4.00 -19.34 10.62
C GLN A 231 2.57 -18.82 10.56
N MET A 232 2.20 -18.10 9.48
CA MET A 232 0.83 -17.60 9.28
C MET A 232 -0.13 -18.62 8.67
N GLY A 233 0.36 -19.82 8.30
CA GLY A 233 -0.44 -20.83 7.63
C GLY A 233 -0.95 -20.38 6.26
N ILE A 234 -0.18 -19.59 5.52
CA ILE A 234 -0.53 -19.22 4.14
C ILE A 234 -0.32 -20.45 3.25
N SER A 235 -1.35 -20.82 2.48
CA SER A 235 -1.32 -22.02 1.63
C SER A 235 -0.25 -21.94 0.54
N GLN A 236 0.23 -23.10 0.09
CA GLN A 236 1.24 -23.19 -0.97
C GLN A 236 0.75 -22.57 -2.28
N GLU A 237 -0.55 -22.61 -2.55
CA GLU A 237 -1.19 -21.99 -3.70
C GLU A 237 -1.05 -20.47 -3.70
N VAL A 238 -1.18 -19.84 -2.53
CA VAL A 238 -0.94 -18.39 -2.39
C VAL A 238 0.56 -18.09 -2.45
N GLN A 239 1.42 -18.91 -1.83
CA GLN A 239 2.88 -18.73 -1.90
C GLN A 239 3.41 -18.84 -3.35
N ARG A 240 2.75 -19.63 -4.21
CA ARG A 240 3.09 -19.69 -5.64
C ARG A 240 2.93 -18.35 -6.37
N LEU A 241 2.07 -17.45 -5.89
CA LEU A 241 1.92 -16.11 -6.46
C LEU A 241 3.22 -15.28 -6.36
N CYS A 242 4.01 -15.49 -5.31
CA CYS A 242 5.31 -14.84 -5.11
C CYS A 242 6.39 -15.25 -6.13
N HIS A 243 6.15 -16.32 -6.90
CA HIS A 243 7.11 -16.83 -7.88
C HIS A 243 6.79 -16.41 -9.31
N LEU A 244 5.68 -15.69 -9.51
CA LEU A 244 5.29 -15.16 -10.81
C LEU A 244 6.27 -14.06 -11.25
N THR A 245 6.48 -13.94 -12.56
CA THR A 245 7.31 -12.87 -13.13
C THR A 245 6.53 -11.56 -13.27
N LYS A 246 5.21 -11.64 -13.49
CA LYS A 246 4.34 -10.48 -13.62
C LYS A 246 2.90 -10.73 -13.21
N GLY A 247 2.18 -9.65 -12.96
CA GLY A 247 0.74 -9.63 -12.70
C GLY A 247 0.38 -8.91 -11.42
N LEU A 248 -0.92 -8.88 -11.10
CA LEU A 248 -1.47 -8.16 -9.96
C LEU A 248 -1.98 -9.14 -8.91
N VAL A 249 -1.49 -9.00 -7.68
CA VAL A 249 -1.94 -9.75 -6.50
C VAL A 249 -2.50 -8.78 -5.48
N LEU A 250 -3.75 -9.00 -5.08
CA LEU A 250 -4.45 -8.10 -4.15
C LEU A 250 -4.69 -8.79 -2.81
N VAL A 251 -4.33 -8.11 -1.72
CA VAL A 251 -4.69 -8.51 -0.36
C VAL A 251 -5.75 -7.54 0.15
N THR A 252 -6.93 -8.04 0.48
CA THR A 252 -8.10 -7.21 0.77
C THR A 252 -8.75 -7.53 2.11
N GLY A 253 -9.53 -6.59 2.62
CA GLY A 253 -10.22 -6.72 3.88
C GLY A 253 -10.35 -5.38 4.62
N PRO A 254 -11.17 -5.33 5.68
CA PRO A 254 -11.36 -4.12 6.47
C PRO A 254 -10.07 -3.67 7.16
N THR A 255 -10.09 -2.47 7.71
CA THR A 255 -8.99 -1.97 8.55
C THR A 255 -8.74 -2.93 9.73
N GLY A 256 -7.47 -3.21 10.01
CA GLY A 256 -7.09 -4.12 11.08
C GLY A 256 -7.31 -5.61 10.78
N SER A 257 -7.60 -5.99 9.53
CA SER A 257 -7.71 -7.41 9.14
C SER A 257 -6.35 -8.10 8.96
N GLY A 258 -5.23 -7.39 9.07
CA GLY A 258 -3.87 -7.94 8.95
C GLY A 258 -3.29 -7.93 7.53
N LYS A 259 -3.81 -7.09 6.61
CA LYS A 259 -3.37 -7.02 5.21
C LYS A 259 -1.86 -6.77 5.08
N SER A 260 -1.36 -5.73 5.78
CA SER A 260 0.06 -5.38 5.78
C SER A 260 0.92 -6.51 6.33
N THR A 261 0.43 -7.28 7.32
CA THR A 261 1.14 -8.45 7.85
C THR A 261 1.22 -9.58 6.81
N THR A 262 0.12 -9.85 6.09
CA THR A 262 0.11 -10.83 4.99
C THR A 262 1.08 -10.40 3.88
N LEU A 263 1.02 -9.16 3.43
CA LEU A 263 1.94 -8.63 2.40
C LEU A 263 3.40 -8.67 2.85
N CYS A 264 3.69 -8.25 4.08
CA CYS A 264 5.03 -8.31 4.66
C CYS A 264 5.60 -9.73 4.57
N ALA A 265 4.82 -10.76 4.90
CA ALA A 265 5.29 -12.14 4.79
C ALA A 265 5.50 -12.61 3.36
N LEU A 266 4.64 -12.20 2.43
CA LEU A 266 4.80 -12.53 1.00
C LEU A 266 6.05 -11.86 0.42
N ILE A 267 6.31 -10.60 0.77
CA ILE A 267 7.54 -9.89 0.39
C ILE A 267 8.77 -10.49 1.06
N ASP A 268 8.68 -10.92 2.33
CA ASP A 268 9.78 -11.62 2.99
C ASP A 268 10.08 -12.98 2.36
N LEU A 269 9.06 -13.73 1.92
CA LEU A 269 9.26 -14.95 1.15
C LEU A 269 10.05 -14.65 -0.13
N ILE A 270 9.60 -13.66 -0.91
CA ILE A 270 10.28 -13.18 -2.12
C ILE A 270 11.73 -12.84 -1.82
N ASN A 271 11.98 -12.04 -0.79
CA ASN A 271 13.31 -11.58 -0.40
C ASN A 271 14.25 -12.73 0.02
N ARG A 272 13.71 -13.86 0.50
CA ARG A 272 14.50 -15.06 0.84
C ARG A 272 14.71 -16.02 -0.34
N THR A 273 13.83 -16.00 -1.34
CA THR A 273 13.81 -17.02 -2.40
C THR A 273 14.21 -16.50 -3.78
N ARG A 274 14.14 -15.20 -4.04
CA ARG A 274 14.44 -14.55 -5.33
C ARG A 274 15.65 -13.63 -5.22
N THR A 275 16.12 -13.08 -6.34
CA THR A 275 17.28 -12.16 -6.44
C THR A 275 16.89 -10.91 -7.22
N ASP A 276 15.74 -10.36 -6.87
CA ASP A 276 15.03 -9.33 -7.62
C ASP A 276 15.16 -7.96 -6.92
N HIS A 277 14.81 -6.89 -7.63
CA HIS A 277 14.60 -5.58 -7.03
C HIS A 277 13.12 -5.38 -6.65
N VAL A 278 12.88 -5.20 -5.35
CA VAL A 278 11.56 -4.94 -4.78
C VAL A 278 11.45 -3.50 -4.31
N ILE A 279 10.47 -2.77 -4.84
CA ILE A 279 10.14 -1.42 -4.39
C ILE A 279 8.81 -1.45 -3.63
N THR A 280 8.78 -0.94 -2.41
CA THR A 280 7.53 -0.73 -1.66
C THR A 280 7.21 0.76 -1.55
N ILE A 281 5.93 1.10 -1.72
CA ILE A 281 5.40 2.46 -1.58
C ILE A 281 4.30 2.39 -0.54
N GLU A 282 4.49 3.04 0.61
CA GLU A 282 3.67 2.85 1.82
C GLU A 282 3.38 4.19 2.51
N ASP A 283 2.31 4.23 3.32
CA ASP A 283 1.85 5.42 4.04
C ASP A 283 1.20 5.04 5.40
N PRO A 284 1.99 4.94 6.50
CA PRO A 284 3.45 4.92 6.54
C PRO A 284 4.03 3.53 6.24
N ILE A 285 5.36 3.43 6.17
CA ILE A 285 6.05 2.12 6.19
C ILE A 285 5.74 1.42 7.52
N GLU A 286 5.04 0.29 7.44
CA GLU A 286 4.64 -0.51 8.60
C GLU A 286 5.78 -1.48 8.99
N PHE A 287 6.27 -2.28 8.04
CA PHE A 287 7.32 -3.26 8.30
C PHE A 287 8.61 -2.89 7.56
N VAL A 288 9.74 -2.93 8.26
CA VAL A 288 11.04 -2.71 7.64
C VAL A 288 11.60 -4.05 7.15
N HIS A 289 11.95 -4.09 5.88
CA HIS A 289 12.52 -5.25 5.21
C HIS A 289 14.00 -5.02 4.96
N GLU A 290 14.86 -5.71 5.70
CA GLU A 290 16.28 -5.77 5.38
C GLU A 290 16.48 -6.57 4.08
N SER A 291 17.37 -6.09 3.20
CA SER A 291 17.77 -6.82 1.99
C SER A 291 18.42 -8.15 2.38
N LYS A 292 17.89 -9.25 1.82
CA LYS A 292 18.45 -10.60 1.97
C LYS A 292 19.05 -11.04 0.65
N LYS A 293 18.27 -11.72 -0.20
CA LYS A 293 18.68 -12.04 -1.57
C LYS A 293 18.18 -11.00 -2.57
N CYS A 294 17.07 -10.33 -2.28
CA CYS A 294 16.57 -9.21 -3.07
C CYS A 294 17.19 -7.89 -2.61
N LEU A 295 17.22 -6.92 -3.52
CA LEU A 295 17.39 -5.51 -3.18
C LEU A 295 16.03 -4.95 -2.77
N ILE A 296 15.93 -4.38 -1.56
CA ILE A 296 14.68 -3.79 -1.07
C ILE A 296 14.80 -2.26 -1.00
N THR A 297 13.87 -1.56 -1.63
CA THR A 297 13.73 -0.10 -1.58
C THR A 297 12.35 0.27 -1.02
N GLN A 298 12.28 0.86 0.17
CA GLN A 298 11.00 1.24 0.79
C GLN A 298 10.80 2.77 0.80
N ARG A 299 9.66 3.23 0.29
CA ARG A 299 9.34 4.65 0.13
C ARG A 299 8.09 5.00 0.94
N HIS A 300 8.27 5.91 1.89
CA HIS A 300 7.18 6.47 2.68
C HIS A 300 6.61 7.70 1.96
N VAL A 301 5.32 7.67 1.62
CA VAL A 301 4.60 8.83 1.09
C VAL A 301 4.60 9.98 2.11
N GLY A 302 4.78 11.22 1.67
CA GLY A 302 4.97 12.39 2.52
C GLY A 302 6.41 12.62 2.99
N VAL A 303 7.25 11.56 3.03
CA VAL A 303 8.64 11.66 3.50
C VAL A 303 9.66 11.45 2.38
N HIS A 304 9.59 10.32 1.67
CA HIS A 304 10.52 9.96 0.58
C HIS A 304 9.93 10.28 -0.82
N THR A 305 8.65 10.58 -0.89
CA THR A 305 7.91 10.85 -2.13
C THR A 305 6.64 11.63 -1.81
N SER A 306 6.14 12.45 -2.75
CA SER A 306 4.98 13.31 -2.51
C SER A 306 3.62 12.60 -2.56
N SER A 307 3.51 11.48 -3.28
CA SER A 307 2.26 10.74 -3.46
C SER A 307 2.52 9.32 -3.95
N PHE A 308 1.54 8.43 -3.79
CA PHE A 308 1.56 7.08 -4.38
C PHE A 308 1.78 7.13 -5.90
N LYS A 309 1.03 7.99 -6.60
CA LYS A 309 1.16 8.20 -8.05
C LYS A 309 2.58 8.58 -8.46
N HIS A 310 3.16 9.59 -7.80
CA HIS A 310 4.52 10.03 -8.14
C HIS A 310 5.55 8.94 -7.88
N ALA A 311 5.43 8.26 -6.73
CA ALA A 311 6.31 7.16 -6.36
C ALA A 311 6.23 5.99 -7.35
N LEU A 312 5.02 5.58 -7.75
CA LEU A 312 4.81 4.47 -8.67
C LEU A 312 5.35 4.80 -10.06
N ARG A 313 5.20 6.06 -10.51
CA ARG A 313 5.76 6.51 -11.79
C ARG A 313 7.29 6.49 -11.78
N ALA A 314 7.88 6.93 -10.67
CA ALA A 314 9.33 6.93 -10.50
C ALA A 314 9.87 5.50 -10.40
N ALA A 315 9.19 4.64 -9.65
CA ALA A 315 9.53 3.22 -9.48
C ALA A 315 9.71 2.52 -10.83
N LEU A 316 8.86 2.78 -11.84
CA LEU A 316 9.00 2.18 -13.18
C LEU A 316 10.31 2.54 -13.93
N ARG A 317 11.09 3.49 -13.44
CA ARG A 317 12.42 3.86 -13.97
C ARG A 317 13.57 3.51 -13.03
N GLU A 318 13.25 2.84 -11.92
CA GLU A 318 14.20 2.41 -10.89
C GLU A 318 14.57 0.92 -11.08
N ASP A 319 14.28 0.34 -12.25
CA ASP A 319 14.51 -1.07 -12.60
C ASP A 319 13.94 -2.07 -11.57
N PRO A 320 12.63 -1.98 -11.20
CA PRO A 320 12.02 -2.94 -10.29
C PRO A 320 11.63 -4.20 -11.03
N ASP A 321 11.67 -5.35 -10.36
CA ASP A 321 10.95 -6.55 -10.79
C ASP A 321 9.57 -6.62 -10.12
N ILE A 322 9.50 -6.14 -8.86
CA ILE A 322 8.34 -6.27 -7.99
C ILE A 322 8.02 -4.92 -7.34
N VAL A 323 6.75 -4.54 -7.38
CA VAL A 323 6.26 -3.30 -6.76
C VAL A 323 5.15 -3.61 -5.76
N LEU A 324 5.30 -3.16 -4.52
CA LEU A 324 4.23 -3.15 -3.53
C LEU A 324 3.65 -1.75 -3.43
N VAL A 325 2.34 -1.63 -3.63
CA VAL A 325 1.58 -0.40 -3.41
C VAL A 325 0.71 -0.58 -2.17
N GLY A 326 1.00 0.19 -1.12
CA GLY A 326 0.40 0.04 0.20
C GLY A 326 -1.13 0.04 0.16
N GLU A 327 -1.74 0.90 -0.65
CA GLU A 327 -3.18 0.91 -0.89
C GLU A 327 -3.54 1.44 -2.28
N LEU A 328 -4.50 0.79 -2.94
CA LEU A 328 -5.04 1.21 -4.23
C LEU A 328 -6.37 1.95 -4.00
N ARG A 329 -6.29 3.23 -3.64
CA ARG A 329 -7.46 4.06 -3.30
C ARG A 329 -8.05 4.83 -4.46
N ASP A 330 -7.20 5.48 -5.23
CA ASP A 330 -7.59 6.41 -6.29
C ASP A 330 -7.43 5.78 -7.68
N LEU A 331 -8.24 6.28 -8.62
CA LEU A 331 -8.29 5.79 -10.00
C LEU A 331 -6.90 5.77 -10.65
N GLU A 332 -6.09 6.81 -10.44
CA GLU A 332 -4.80 6.95 -11.10
C GLU A 332 -3.81 5.90 -10.60
N THR A 333 -3.74 5.69 -9.28
CA THR A 333 -2.91 4.64 -8.67
C THR A 333 -3.37 3.25 -9.12
N VAL A 334 -4.67 2.99 -9.18
CA VAL A 334 -5.23 1.72 -9.68
C VAL A 334 -4.88 1.48 -11.14
N SER A 335 -5.07 2.49 -12.01
CA SER A 335 -4.74 2.42 -13.45
C SER A 335 -3.27 2.06 -13.64
N MET A 336 -2.39 2.79 -12.96
CA MET A 336 -0.95 2.56 -13.04
C MET A 336 -0.55 1.18 -12.51
N ALA A 337 -1.18 0.70 -11.44
CA ALA A 337 -0.90 -0.64 -10.92
C ALA A 337 -1.29 -1.75 -11.92
N ILE A 338 -2.44 -1.60 -12.59
CA ILE A 338 -2.90 -2.54 -13.63
C ILE A 338 -1.94 -2.49 -14.84
N GLU A 339 -1.61 -1.30 -15.33
CA GLU A 339 -0.66 -1.12 -16.43
C GLU A 339 0.73 -1.70 -16.09
N THR A 340 1.22 -1.46 -14.88
CA THR A 340 2.51 -1.98 -14.39
C THR A 340 2.51 -3.52 -14.36
N ALA A 341 1.42 -4.11 -13.88
CA ALA A 341 1.23 -5.55 -13.85
C ALA A 341 1.13 -6.18 -15.25
N GLU A 342 0.55 -5.47 -16.20
CA GLU A 342 0.44 -5.88 -17.60
C GLU A 342 1.80 -5.84 -18.31
N THR A 343 2.55 -4.75 -18.09
CA THR A 343 3.81 -4.40 -18.77
C THR A 343 5.04 -5.17 -18.32
N GLY A 344 4.94 -6.07 -17.34
CA GLY A 344 6.02 -7.01 -17.03
C GLY A 344 6.39 -7.16 -15.57
N HIS A 345 5.76 -6.42 -14.66
CA HIS A 345 6.12 -6.41 -13.25
C HIS A 345 5.14 -7.23 -12.41
N LEU A 346 5.60 -7.77 -11.27
CA LEU A 346 4.72 -8.32 -10.26
C LEU A 346 4.32 -7.22 -9.28
N VAL A 347 3.02 -6.92 -9.22
CA VAL A 347 2.46 -5.87 -8.39
C VAL A 347 1.66 -6.48 -7.24
N PHE A 348 1.99 -6.07 -6.02
CA PHE A 348 1.19 -6.35 -4.84
C PHE A 348 0.45 -5.09 -4.41
N GLY A 349 -0.82 -5.23 -4.05
CA GLY A 349 -1.63 -4.09 -3.60
C GLY A 349 -2.62 -4.45 -2.51
N THR A 350 -3.10 -3.45 -1.78
CA THR A 350 -4.27 -3.63 -0.90
C THR A 350 -5.49 -2.85 -1.36
N VAL A 351 -6.67 -3.42 -1.08
CA VAL A 351 -7.97 -2.79 -1.32
C VAL A 351 -8.87 -3.04 -0.10
N HIS A 352 -9.75 -2.10 0.22
CA HIS A 352 -10.64 -2.16 1.39
C HIS A 352 -12.01 -2.78 1.08
N THR A 353 -11.99 -3.98 0.49
CA THR A 353 -13.17 -4.79 0.16
C THR A 353 -13.21 -6.06 1.00
N SER A 354 -14.41 -6.59 1.25
CA SER A 354 -14.60 -7.74 2.15
C SER A 354 -14.55 -9.10 1.46
N THR A 355 -14.68 -9.15 0.13
CA THR A 355 -14.68 -10.40 -0.66
C THR A 355 -13.84 -10.26 -1.92
N ALA A 356 -13.41 -11.38 -2.49
CA ALA A 356 -12.62 -11.42 -3.70
C ALA A 356 -13.41 -10.88 -4.91
N VAL A 357 -14.70 -11.22 -4.98
CA VAL A 357 -15.60 -10.77 -6.05
C VAL A 357 -15.83 -9.26 -5.97
N SER A 358 -16.18 -8.74 -4.79
CA SER A 358 -16.38 -7.29 -4.60
C SER A 358 -15.10 -6.48 -4.82
N THR A 359 -13.93 -7.10 -4.65
CA THR A 359 -12.64 -6.50 -5.01
C THR A 359 -12.55 -6.24 -6.50
N VAL A 360 -12.92 -7.21 -7.34
CA VAL A 360 -12.90 -7.07 -8.80
C VAL A 360 -13.86 -5.97 -9.22
N ASP A 361 -15.10 -6.00 -8.73
CA ASP A 361 -16.10 -4.98 -9.05
C ASP A 361 -15.62 -3.59 -8.61
N ARG A 362 -15.09 -3.45 -7.39
CA ARG A 362 -14.56 -2.17 -6.88
C ARG A 362 -13.40 -1.62 -7.69
N VAL A 363 -12.52 -2.47 -8.21
CA VAL A 363 -11.41 -2.04 -9.07
C VAL A 363 -11.96 -1.50 -10.39
N ILE A 364 -12.97 -2.14 -10.98
CA ILE A 364 -13.58 -1.72 -12.25
C ILE A 364 -14.44 -0.45 -12.07
N ASP A 365 -15.25 -0.40 -11.02
CA ASP A 365 -16.25 0.65 -10.78
C ASP A 365 -15.63 2.03 -10.45
N GLN A 366 -14.33 2.06 -10.15
CA GLN A 366 -13.60 3.32 -10.01
C GLN A 366 -13.44 4.05 -11.35
N PHE A 367 -13.54 3.35 -12.47
CA PHE A 367 -13.37 3.93 -13.80
C PHE A 367 -14.69 4.42 -14.38
N PRO A 368 -14.66 5.53 -15.16
CA PRO A 368 -15.79 5.99 -15.95
C PRO A 368 -16.39 4.87 -16.83
N PRO A 369 -17.73 4.82 -17.02
CA PRO A 369 -18.40 3.73 -17.73
C PRO A 369 -17.84 3.42 -19.12
N ASP A 370 -17.37 4.43 -19.85
CA ASP A 370 -16.74 4.32 -21.17
C ASP A 370 -15.40 3.57 -21.15
N ARG A 371 -14.70 3.53 -20.01
CA ARG A 371 -13.41 2.85 -19.83
C ARG A 371 -13.52 1.49 -19.17
N GLN A 372 -14.64 1.18 -18.50
CA GLN A 372 -14.78 -0.06 -17.73
C GLN A 372 -14.60 -1.33 -18.58
N ALA A 373 -15.03 -1.32 -19.85
CA ALA A 373 -14.86 -2.46 -20.74
C ALA A 373 -13.38 -2.76 -21.01
N GLN A 374 -12.57 -1.72 -21.26
CA GLN A 374 -11.12 -1.86 -21.44
C GLN A 374 -10.45 -2.35 -20.16
N ILE A 375 -10.82 -1.77 -19.01
CA ILE A 375 -10.26 -2.15 -17.71
C ILE A 375 -10.59 -3.60 -17.35
N ARG A 376 -11.79 -4.10 -17.69
CA ARG A 376 -12.11 -5.53 -17.53
C ARG A 376 -11.16 -6.44 -18.31
N VAL A 377 -10.83 -6.07 -19.54
CA VAL A 377 -9.86 -6.83 -20.35
C VAL A 377 -8.48 -6.80 -19.69
N MET A 378 -7.95 -5.62 -19.38
CA MET A 378 -6.63 -5.47 -18.75
C MET A 378 -6.55 -6.20 -17.39
N LEU A 379 -7.60 -6.08 -16.57
CA LEU A 379 -7.68 -6.75 -15.27
C LEU A 379 -7.76 -8.27 -15.43
N SER A 380 -8.49 -8.78 -16.42
CA SER A 380 -8.60 -10.23 -16.68
C SER A 380 -7.25 -10.89 -16.99
N GLU A 381 -6.31 -10.13 -17.53
CA GLU A 381 -4.98 -10.61 -17.95
C GLU A 381 -3.92 -10.37 -16.87
N SER A 382 -3.99 -9.22 -16.21
CA SER A 382 -3.05 -8.82 -15.15
C SER A 382 -3.33 -9.52 -13.82
N LEU A 383 -4.58 -9.65 -13.38
CA LEU A 383 -4.94 -10.21 -12.07
C LEU A 383 -4.50 -11.68 -11.95
N LYS A 384 -3.77 -12.01 -10.87
CA LYS A 384 -3.25 -13.35 -10.56
C LYS A 384 -3.90 -13.97 -9.33
N GLY A 385 -4.28 -13.15 -8.35
CA GLY A 385 -5.03 -13.62 -7.20
C GLY A 385 -5.55 -12.51 -6.32
N VAL A 386 -6.62 -12.80 -5.60
CA VAL A 386 -7.20 -11.95 -4.55
C VAL A 386 -7.29 -12.76 -3.26
N ILE A 387 -6.70 -12.24 -2.20
CA ILE A 387 -6.74 -12.80 -0.85
C ILE A 387 -7.54 -11.86 0.03
N SER A 388 -8.81 -12.17 0.28
CA SER A 388 -9.67 -11.39 1.17
C SER A 388 -9.64 -11.97 2.57
N GLN A 389 -9.35 -11.14 3.58
CA GLN A 389 -9.08 -11.62 4.94
C GLN A 389 -9.87 -10.89 6.02
N VAL A 390 -10.22 -11.64 7.06
CA VAL A 390 -10.79 -11.16 8.33
C VAL A 390 -10.04 -11.79 9.50
N LEU A 391 -9.87 -11.05 10.60
CA LEU A 391 -9.31 -11.61 11.83
C LEU A 391 -10.42 -12.06 12.78
N CYS A 392 -10.30 -13.31 13.23
CA CYS A 392 -11.15 -13.95 14.22
C CYS A 392 -10.41 -14.01 15.57
N LYS A 393 -11.13 -13.84 16.67
CA LYS A 393 -10.61 -14.15 18.00
C LYS A 393 -10.33 -15.65 18.13
N LYS A 394 -9.15 -16.00 18.64
CA LYS A 394 -8.76 -17.40 18.84
C LYS A 394 -9.20 -17.91 20.23
N ILE A 395 -9.64 -19.16 20.31
CA ILE A 395 -9.83 -19.88 21.57
C ILE A 395 -8.48 -19.95 22.30
N GLY A 396 -8.44 -19.53 23.56
CA GLY A 396 -7.20 -19.44 24.34
C GLY A 396 -6.39 -18.15 24.14
N GLY A 397 -6.93 -17.17 23.40
CA GLY A 397 -6.34 -15.84 23.25
C GLY A 397 -5.58 -15.64 21.94
N GLY A 398 -5.42 -14.37 21.56
CA GLY A 398 -4.85 -13.98 20.27
C GLY A 398 -5.87 -13.96 19.13
N ARG A 399 -5.36 -13.91 17.89
CA ARG A 399 -6.17 -13.80 16.67
C ARG A 399 -5.65 -14.74 15.59
N VAL A 400 -6.55 -15.20 14.72
CA VAL A 400 -6.23 -16.00 13.53
C VAL A 400 -6.97 -15.42 12.33
N ALA A 401 -6.36 -15.46 11.15
CA ALA A 401 -6.95 -14.94 9.92
C ALA A 401 -7.74 -16.03 9.19
N ALA A 402 -9.02 -15.75 8.89
CA ALA A 402 -9.75 -16.47 7.86
C ALA A 402 -9.50 -15.78 6.51
N ARG A 403 -9.20 -16.56 5.47
CA ARG A 403 -8.79 -16.05 4.16
C ARG A 403 -9.63 -16.69 3.06
N GLU A 404 -10.41 -15.88 2.38
CA GLU A 404 -10.98 -16.21 1.08
C GLU A 404 -9.89 -16.03 0.01
N ILE A 405 -9.73 -17.03 -0.85
CA ILE A 405 -8.65 -17.09 -1.84
C ILE A 405 -9.27 -17.33 -3.20
N MET A 406 -9.20 -16.32 -4.07
CA MET A 406 -9.54 -16.44 -5.49
C MET A 406 -8.26 -16.38 -6.30
N LEU A 407 -8.00 -17.42 -7.09
CA LEU A 407 -6.85 -17.47 -8.00
C LEU A 407 -7.30 -17.22 -9.43
N SER A 408 -6.44 -16.60 -10.23
CA SER A 408 -6.76 -16.36 -11.63
C SER A 408 -6.62 -17.65 -12.44
N THR A 409 -7.75 -18.12 -12.97
CA THR A 409 -7.84 -19.24 -13.90
C THR A 409 -8.43 -18.73 -15.22
N PRO A 410 -8.31 -19.47 -16.34
CA PRO A 410 -8.94 -19.08 -17.60
C PRO A 410 -10.44 -18.77 -17.45
N SER A 411 -11.16 -19.53 -16.61
CA SER A 411 -12.57 -19.29 -16.29
C SER A 411 -12.79 -17.98 -15.55
N VAL A 412 -11.98 -17.68 -14.53
CA VAL A 412 -12.05 -16.40 -13.79
C VAL A 412 -11.76 -15.23 -14.72
N SER A 413 -10.67 -15.29 -15.49
CA SER A 413 -10.31 -14.26 -16.47
C SER A 413 -11.43 -14.01 -17.47
N ASN A 414 -12.04 -15.08 -18.02
CA ASN A 414 -13.15 -14.96 -18.96
C ASN A 414 -14.37 -14.29 -18.32
N LEU A 415 -14.75 -14.68 -17.09
CA LEU A 415 -15.89 -14.05 -16.41
C LEU A 415 -15.64 -12.56 -16.12
N ILE A 416 -14.41 -12.18 -15.76
CA ILE A 416 -14.04 -10.76 -15.58
C ILE A 416 -14.14 -10.02 -16.92
N ARG A 417 -13.57 -10.57 -17.99
CA ARG A 417 -13.58 -9.96 -19.33
C ARG A 417 -15.01 -9.72 -19.84
N GLU A 418 -15.88 -10.71 -19.65
CA GLU A 418 -17.29 -10.68 -20.08
C GLU A 418 -18.21 -9.88 -19.14
N GLY A 419 -17.69 -9.33 -18.02
CA GLY A 419 -18.50 -8.61 -17.04
C GLY A 419 -19.49 -9.49 -16.28
N LYS A 420 -19.22 -10.79 -16.17
CA LYS A 420 -20.06 -11.79 -15.48
C LYS A 420 -19.52 -12.10 -14.08
N THR A 421 -19.08 -11.08 -13.35
CA THR A 421 -18.45 -11.21 -12.01
C THR A 421 -19.39 -11.85 -10.98
N PHE A 422 -20.70 -11.69 -11.14
CA PHE A 422 -21.72 -12.36 -10.32
C PHE A 422 -21.67 -13.90 -10.37
N GLN A 423 -21.01 -14.51 -11.36
CA GLN A 423 -20.81 -15.97 -11.45
C GLN A 423 -19.53 -16.45 -10.75
N LEU A 424 -18.62 -15.54 -10.37
CA LEU A 424 -17.36 -15.88 -9.69
C LEU A 424 -17.56 -16.62 -8.35
N PRO A 425 -18.58 -16.36 -7.52
CA PRO A 425 -18.81 -17.15 -6.30
C PRO A 425 -18.94 -18.66 -6.57
N SER A 426 -19.64 -19.04 -7.64
CA SER A 426 -19.80 -20.46 -8.03
C SER A 426 -18.48 -21.08 -8.50
N VAL A 427 -17.64 -20.30 -9.21
CA VAL A 427 -16.30 -20.75 -9.61
C VAL A 427 -15.41 -20.93 -8.39
N LEU A 428 -15.45 -20.00 -7.44
CA LEU A 428 -14.71 -20.06 -6.18
C LEU A 428 -15.06 -21.33 -5.38
N GLN A 429 -16.36 -21.64 -5.26
CA GLN A 429 -16.87 -22.84 -4.57
C GLN A 429 -16.41 -24.14 -5.24
N THR A 430 -16.43 -24.20 -6.57
CA THR A 430 -16.14 -25.44 -7.33
C THR A 430 -14.65 -25.68 -7.58
N SER A 431 -13.81 -24.65 -7.42
CA SER A 431 -12.38 -24.69 -7.74
C SER A 431 -11.45 -24.97 -6.55
N ARG A 432 -11.97 -25.59 -5.47
CA ARG A 432 -11.20 -25.90 -4.24
C ARG A 432 -9.90 -26.67 -4.51
N ARG A 433 -9.92 -27.57 -5.50
CA ARG A 433 -8.77 -28.39 -5.92
C ARG A 433 -7.59 -27.56 -6.43
N LEU A 434 -7.85 -26.34 -6.89
CA LEU A 434 -6.84 -25.40 -7.39
C LEU A 434 -6.29 -24.48 -6.29
N GLY A 435 -6.78 -24.60 -5.05
CA GLY A 435 -6.42 -23.71 -3.94
C GLY A 435 -7.42 -22.62 -3.63
N MET A 436 -8.55 -22.57 -4.33
CA MET A 436 -9.57 -21.59 -4.03
C MET A 436 -10.32 -21.95 -2.75
N VAL A 437 -10.63 -20.94 -1.95
CA VAL A 437 -11.31 -21.12 -0.67
C VAL A 437 -12.31 -20.00 -0.52
N THR A 438 -13.58 -20.32 -0.22
CA THR A 438 -14.59 -19.31 0.13
C THR A 438 -14.38 -18.80 1.55
N MET A 439 -14.84 -17.59 1.88
CA MET A 439 -14.73 -17.09 3.26
C MET A 439 -15.39 -18.04 4.28
N ASN A 440 -16.58 -18.58 3.96
CA ASN A 440 -17.29 -19.48 4.86
C ASN A 440 -16.55 -20.82 5.04
N ASP A 441 -15.95 -21.38 3.98
CA ASP A 441 -15.10 -22.57 4.10
C ASP A 441 -13.89 -22.31 5.01
N ALA A 442 -13.22 -21.17 4.85
CA ALA A 442 -12.08 -20.79 5.68
C ALA A 442 -12.47 -20.63 7.16
N LEU A 443 -13.61 -20.00 7.44
CA LEU A 443 -14.14 -19.84 8.80
C LEU A 443 -14.50 -21.19 9.43
N ILE A 444 -15.14 -22.07 8.68
CA ILE A 444 -15.51 -23.41 9.13
C ILE A 444 -14.28 -24.26 9.42
N GLU A 445 -13.23 -24.17 8.63
CA GLU A 445 -11.97 -24.87 8.88
C GLU A 445 -11.33 -24.44 10.22
N LEU A 446 -11.42 -23.14 10.56
CA LEU A 446 -10.97 -22.64 11.87
C LEU A 446 -11.84 -23.13 13.04
N VAL A 447 -13.15 -23.33 12.82
CA VAL A 447 -14.05 -23.93 13.82
C VAL A 447 -13.77 -25.42 13.99
N ASP A 448 -13.58 -26.15 12.89
CA ASP A 448 -13.32 -27.59 12.90
C ASP A 448 -11.96 -27.91 13.54
N SER A 449 -10.95 -27.07 13.31
CA SER A 449 -9.65 -27.14 13.97
C SER A 449 -9.65 -26.61 15.41
N LYS A 450 -10.81 -26.25 15.97
CA LYS A 450 -10.99 -25.72 17.33
C LYS A 450 -10.14 -24.49 17.64
N GLN A 451 -9.88 -23.67 16.61
CA GLN A 451 -9.17 -22.40 16.77
C GLN A 451 -10.13 -21.25 17.05
N VAL A 452 -11.36 -21.31 16.54
CA VAL A 452 -12.36 -20.24 16.62
C VAL A 452 -13.70 -20.82 17.07
N GLU A 453 -14.41 -20.08 17.93
CA GLU A 453 -15.77 -20.45 18.36
C GLU A 453 -16.78 -20.32 17.20
N PRO A 454 -17.80 -21.19 17.10
CA PRO A 454 -18.87 -21.06 16.09
C PRO A 454 -19.51 -19.67 16.02
N GLN A 455 -19.71 -19.03 17.18
CA GLN A 455 -20.26 -17.69 17.28
C GLN A 455 -19.37 -16.62 16.62
N GLU A 456 -18.06 -16.68 16.86
CA GLU A 456 -17.11 -15.75 16.25
C GLU A 456 -17.07 -15.95 14.73
N ALA A 457 -17.09 -17.21 14.25
CA ALA A 457 -17.16 -17.50 12.83
C ALA A 457 -18.44 -16.92 12.18
N TYR A 458 -19.59 -17.08 12.84
CA TYR A 458 -20.84 -16.47 12.39
C TYR A 458 -20.76 -14.94 12.35
N LEU A 459 -20.21 -14.28 13.38
CA LEU A 459 -20.07 -12.83 13.40
C LEU A 459 -19.18 -12.29 12.27
N LYS A 460 -18.14 -13.04 11.89
CA LYS A 460 -17.18 -12.66 10.84
C LYS A 460 -17.61 -13.03 9.41
N ALA A 461 -18.53 -13.98 9.25
CA ALA A 461 -19.04 -14.38 7.95
C ALA A 461 -19.82 -13.25 7.26
N THR A 462 -19.64 -13.11 5.95
CA THR A 462 -20.46 -12.22 5.11
C THR A 462 -21.79 -12.91 4.76
N ASP A 463 -21.75 -14.19 4.41
CA ASP A 463 -22.94 -15.01 4.17
C ASP A 463 -23.34 -15.74 5.47
N LYS A 464 -24.21 -15.09 6.23
CA LYS A 464 -24.72 -15.55 7.53
C LYS A 464 -25.55 -16.83 7.41
N VAL A 465 -26.39 -16.94 6.39
CA VAL A 465 -27.25 -18.11 6.20
C VAL A 465 -26.41 -19.33 5.83
N GLY A 466 -25.45 -19.16 4.90
CA GLY A 466 -24.55 -20.23 4.49
C GLY A 466 -23.70 -20.76 5.65
N ILE A 467 -23.08 -19.88 6.46
CA ILE A 467 -22.25 -20.33 7.58
C ILE A 467 -23.09 -21.08 8.63
N LEU A 468 -24.33 -20.64 8.90
CA LEU A 468 -25.23 -21.34 9.83
C LEU A 468 -25.59 -22.73 9.34
N ASN A 469 -25.89 -22.89 8.05
CA ASN A 469 -26.15 -24.19 7.46
C ASN A 469 -24.93 -25.13 7.60
N MET A 470 -23.73 -24.62 7.33
CA MET A 470 -22.48 -25.39 7.47
C MET A 470 -22.18 -25.79 8.92
N LEU A 471 -22.49 -24.92 9.89
CA LEU A 471 -22.37 -25.19 11.33
C LEU A 471 -23.38 -26.25 11.79
N LYS A 472 -24.66 -26.13 11.40
CA LYS A 472 -25.72 -27.11 11.70
C LYS A 472 -25.37 -28.50 11.18
N GLN A 473 -24.90 -28.60 9.94
CA GLN A 473 -24.47 -29.87 9.33
C GLN A 473 -23.33 -30.56 10.10
N ARG A 474 -22.52 -29.79 10.83
CA ARG A 474 -21.42 -30.27 11.68
C ARG A 474 -21.83 -30.50 13.14
N GLY A 475 -23.12 -30.36 13.46
CA GLY A 475 -23.63 -30.48 14.82
C GLY A 475 -23.07 -29.41 15.78
N LYS A 476 -22.66 -28.24 15.26
CA LYS A 476 -22.19 -27.13 16.09
C LYS A 476 -23.39 -26.35 16.63
N ASP A 477 -23.23 -25.78 17.82
CA ASP A 477 -24.23 -24.86 18.36
C ASP A 477 -24.40 -23.65 17.44
N VAL A 478 -25.65 -23.24 17.26
CA VAL A 478 -26.08 -22.09 16.46
C VAL A 478 -27.14 -21.25 17.19
N SER A 479 -27.30 -21.47 18.51
CA SER A 479 -28.29 -20.76 19.34
C SER A 479 -28.05 -19.25 19.43
N PHE A 480 -26.82 -18.81 19.16
CA PHE A 480 -26.40 -17.40 19.13
C PHE A 480 -26.80 -16.66 17.84
N ALA A 481 -27.34 -17.35 16.84
CA ALA A 481 -27.68 -16.76 15.55
C ALA A 481 -28.80 -15.72 15.69
N ASP A 482 -28.75 -14.68 14.86
CA ASP A 482 -29.88 -13.76 14.73
C ASP A 482 -31.15 -14.53 14.31
N PRO A 483 -32.33 -14.26 14.92
CA PRO A 483 -33.56 -14.99 14.62
C PRO A 483 -33.93 -15.01 13.12
N ASP A 484 -33.66 -13.93 12.39
CA ASP A 484 -34.01 -13.85 10.97
C ASP A 484 -33.06 -14.70 10.11
N ASP A 485 -31.76 -14.65 10.40
CA ASP A 485 -30.77 -15.53 9.77
C ASP A 485 -31.04 -17.01 10.10
N ALA A 486 -31.42 -17.31 11.34
CA ALA A 486 -31.72 -18.66 11.81
C ALA A 486 -32.96 -19.24 11.10
N ARG A 487 -33.98 -18.42 10.88
CA ARG A 487 -35.18 -18.76 10.09
C ARG A 487 -34.84 -19.00 8.63
N ALA A 488 -34.07 -18.10 8.01
CA ALA A 488 -33.62 -18.26 6.63
C ALA A 488 -32.76 -19.52 6.44
N ALA A 489 -31.90 -19.85 7.41
CA ALA A 489 -31.13 -21.09 7.47
C ALA A 489 -31.97 -22.32 7.91
N GLY A 490 -33.25 -22.13 8.26
CA GLY A 490 -34.17 -23.18 8.75
C GLY A 490 -35.28 -23.52 7.77
N ALA A 491 -35.45 -22.77 6.68
CA ALA A 491 -36.53 -22.92 5.69
C ALA A 491 -36.38 -24.14 4.75
N SER A 492 -35.77 -25.25 5.21
CA SER A 492 -35.67 -26.50 4.45
C SER A 492 -36.03 -27.76 5.26
N ASN A 493 -36.74 -27.63 6.39
CA ASN A 493 -37.31 -28.78 7.09
C ASN A 493 -38.74 -28.49 7.58
N GLU A 494 -39.72 -28.52 6.66
CA GLU A 494 -41.02 -29.09 7.03
C GLU A 494 -40.90 -30.61 6.94
N ALA A 495 -41.03 -31.26 8.10
CA ALA A 495 -41.01 -32.70 8.26
C ALA A 495 -42.12 -33.40 7.45
N PRO A 496 -41.95 -34.68 7.06
CA PRO A 496 -42.95 -35.41 6.30
C PRO A 496 -44.26 -35.51 7.10
N ALA A 497 -45.38 -35.24 6.43
CA ALA A 497 -46.71 -35.42 6.97
C ALA A 497 -46.85 -36.82 7.59
N LYS A 498 -47.21 -36.88 8.88
CA LYS A 498 -47.57 -38.13 9.55
C LYS A 498 -48.64 -38.86 8.74
N PRO A 499 -48.53 -40.19 8.52
CA PRO A 499 -49.62 -40.93 7.91
C PRO A 499 -50.81 -40.93 8.88
N ALA A 500 -51.97 -40.49 8.39
CA ALA A 500 -53.22 -40.58 9.14
C ALA A 500 -53.52 -42.05 9.46
N GLY A 501 -53.38 -42.41 10.73
CA GLY A 501 -53.75 -43.73 11.23
C GLY A 501 -55.25 -43.94 11.10
N ARG A 502 -55.62 -45.07 10.47
CA ARG A 502 -56.97 -45.63 10.54
C ARG A 502 -57.34 -45.86 12.01
N ALA A 503 -58.29 -45.09 12.53
CA ALA A 503 -59.03 -45.47 13.72
C ALA A 503 -60.23 -46.32 13.30
N GLY A 504 -60.23 -47.56 13.80
CA GLY A 504 -61.29 -48.54 13.60
C GLY A 504 -62.57 -48.19 14.36
N ALA A 505 -63.66 -48.72 13.83
CA ALA A 505 -64.96 -48.79 14.46
C ALA A 505 -64.94 -49.71 15.70
N SER A 506 -65.55 -49.28 16.80
CA SER A 506 -66.43 -50.14 17.60
C SER A 506 -67.09 -49.40 18.77
N ARG A 507 -68.43 -49.44 18.72
CA ARG A 507 -69.45 -49.33 19.80
C ARG A 507 -69.72 -47.99 20.46
#